data_AF-W2LKI7-F1
#
_entry.id   AF-W2LKI7-F1
#
_cell.length_a   1.000
_cell.length_b   1.000
_cell.length_c   1.000
_cell.angle_alpha   90.00
_cell.angle_beta   90.00
_cell.angle_gamma   90.00
#
_symmetry.space_group_name_H-M   'P 1'
#
loop_
_entity.id
_entity.type
_entity.pdbx_description
1 polymer ?
#
loop_
_entity_poly.entity_id
_entity_poly.type
_entity_poly.pdbx_seq_one_letter_code
_entity_poly.pdbx_strand_id
1 'polypeptide(L)'
;MMTFAAELERVTEELAALCRRSFGPCGEEALLFRPPDAPIVTGEGHAILAAWKRGLDSDDPLAVFLLTAANGVHQQLGDASSEFILLVDAAVGRVTGRLRREKNAWSVVDRARLSRAYGELKWELQREMETPSSTLCDLKLAVPIELDAKTMQPSQKFRDASANILASALRGVLGEQSVEFVVDLVLKWFFSASLGRKLDAAENTGRLLFRRVQQFLKCAPDAIIFMAAPSVYSSYVVPSDEFILKKSVVASQPPGILDRCQGTVRFACFTCSLSLSTGSNNVKFATSTDEELFTAHDAAQLFISKFVRRLHDAFHIQLIVSVEALDDSVIATCTRQDIACVQLAEPEDVEALCIRAGIFPLASVFDDIEETGYIGVCMNGVTRVRFQQQACIRLCGLSRSSNQLKGKLNSEHRLEEIVTPQLLIHAPTKGVHKQYYSAIVKSLRVLRSWWEPVDNSVSVLYSCRGGGATELAIAQWLREESETISSDPVMFSLAREIFAHALVEIVSVLRNNLTETSSSGNDERSVGNQRQVLLDALSNMKLTDQQKHAKEYTGYILDYSQVIETPAGPIQIPELVFDDPTAFGLVHPWRRIDTLLFLVLQTLEQLLRIDKVFPKTPADKTK
;
A
#
# COMPACT_ATOMS: atom_id res chain seq x y z
N MET A 1 23.94 25.08 24.91
CA MET A 1 22.92 24.03 24.69
C MET A 1 21.76 24.67 23.95
N MET A 2 21.35 24.12 22.80
CA MET A 2 20.06 24.50 22.21
C MET A 2 18.95 24.18 23.20
N THR A 3 17.91 25.01 23.26
CA THR A 3 16.70 24.68 24.02
C THR A 3 15.93 23.59 23.26
N PHE A 4 15.16 22.76 23.98
CA PHE A 4 14.33 21.72 23.35
C PHE A 4 13.41 22.31 22.26
N ALA A 5 12.87 23.52 22.48
CA ALA A 5 12.02 24.18 21.48
C ALA A 5 12.77 24.50 20.18
N ALA A 6 14.03 24.96 20.28
CA ALA A 6 14.86 25.23 19.10
C ALA A 6 15.27 23.94 18.37
N GLU A 7 15.54 22.87 19.11
CA GLU A 7 15.83 21.56 18.54
C GLU A 7 14.60 20.96 17.84
N LEU A 8 13.43 21.06 18.47
CA LEU A 8 12.17 20.60 17.89
C LEU A 8 11.82 21.35 16.60
N GLU A 9 11.95 22.68 16.60
CA GLU A 9 11.75 23.52 15.42
C GLU A 9 12.72 23.13 14.30
N ARG A 10 14.02 23.00 14.60
CA ARG A 10 15.03 22.56 13.62
C ARG A 10 14.65 21.21 12.98
N VAL A 11 14.34 20.21 13.80
CA VAL A 11 14.05 18.85 13.30
C VAL A 11 12.77 18.82 12.45
N THR A 12 11.72 19.52 12.89
CA THR A 12 10.45 19.58 12.15
C THR A 12 10.61 20.34 10.83
N GLU A 13 11.37 21.44 10.82
CA GLU A 13 11.68 22.23 9.62
C GLU A 13 12.51 21.42 8.61
N GLU A 14 13.55 20.71 9.07
CA GLU A 14 14.38 19.84 8.23
C GLU A 14 13.56 18.72 7.58
N LEU A 15 12.70 18.04 8.34
CA LEU A 15 11.84 16.98 7.81
C LEU A 15 10.77 17.53 6.86
N ALA A 16 10.18 18.69 7.17
CA ALA A 16 9.22 19.34 6.30
C ALA A 16 9.86 19.78 4.99
N ALA A 17 11.09 20.30 5.01
CA ALA A 17 11.82 20.72 3.82
C ALA A 17 12.00 19.57 2.80
N LEU A 18 12.13 18.32 3.26
CA LEU A 18 12.24 17.15 2.38
C LEU A 18 10.98 16.89 1.54
N CYS A 19 9.80 17.23 2.06
CA CYS A 19 8.51 16.90 1.44
C CYS A 19 7.74 18.13 0.94
N ARG A 20 8.15 19.34 1.31
CA ARG A 20 7.43 20.58 1.00
C ARG A 20 7.26 20.80 -0.50
N ARG A 21 8.32 20.57 -1.27
CA ARG A 21 8.31 20.76 -2.73
C ARG A 21 7.62 19.64 -3.48
N SER A 22 7.59 18.42 -2.92
CA SER A 22 6.92 17.26 -3.51
C SER A 22 5.43 17.15 -3.12
N PHE A 23 4.91 18.10 -2.33
CA PHE A 23 3.54 18.05 -1.85
C PHE A 23 2.52 18.46 -2.92
N GLY A 24 1.53 17.60 -3.17
CA GLY A 24 0.47 17.85 -4.16
C GLY A 24 0.77 17.26 -5.54
N PRO A 25 -0.18 17.38 -6.49
CA PRO A 25 -0.12 16.65 -7.76
C PRO A 25 0.95 17.16 -8.74
N CYS A 26 1.42 18.39 -8.55
CA CYS A 26 2.48 19.03 -9.33
C CYS A 26 3.78 19.22 -8.55
N GLY A 27 3.97 18.45 -7.46
CA GLY A 27 5.18 18.53 -6.66
C GLY A 27 6.43 18.06 -7.41
N GLU A 28 7.60 18.58 -7.01
CA GLU A 28 8.90 18.12 -7.51
C GLU A 28 9.15 16.64 -7.17
N GLU A 29 9.81 15.93 -8.08
CA GLU A 29 10.25 14.56 -7.85
C GLU A 29 11.66 14.51 -7.23
N ALA A 30 11.88 13.58 -6.31
CA ALA A 30 13.18 13.34 -5.71
C ALA A 30 13.83 12.06 -6.26
N LEU A 31 15.13 12.12 -6.60
CA LEU A 31 15.93 10.94 -6.91
C LEU A 31 16.46 10.32 -5.61
N LEU A 32 15.93 9.16 -5.26
CA LEU A 32 16.35 8.35 -4.12
C LEU A 32 17.38 7.32 -4.58
N PHE A 33 18.59 7.42 -4.07
CA PHE A 33 19.68 6.49 -4.39
C PHE A 33 20.38 6.01 -3.13
N ARG A 34 20.36 4.69 -2.91
CA ARG A 34 21.11 4.03 -1.83
C ARG A 34 21.52 2.62 -2.27
N PRO A 35 22.77 2.41 -2.69
CA PRO A 35 23.27 1.06 -2.98
C PRO A 35 23.04 0.10 -1.80
N PRO A 36 22.67 -1.17 -2.05
CA PRO A 36 22.54 -1.85 -3.35
C PRO A 36 21.17 -1.69 -4.04
N ASP A 37 20.24 -0.91 -3.49
CA ASP A 37 18.92 -0.70 -4.10
C ASP A 37 19.01 0.04 -5.43
N ALA A 38 18.16 -0.37 -6.39
CA ALA A 38 17.97 0.37 -7.63
C ALA A 38 17.49 1.82 -7.34
N PRO A 39 17.97 2.83 -8.07
CA PRO A 39 17.52 4.20 -7.92
C PRO A 39 16.01 4.32 -8.21
N ILE A 40 15.35 5.21 -7.48
CA ILE A 40 13.91 5.49 -7.60
C ILE A 40 13.73 7.00 -7.73
N VAL A 41 12.97 7.44 -8.74
CA VAL A 41 12.50 8.83 -8.84
C VAL A 41 11.08 8.89 -8.27
N THR A 42 10.77 9.77 -7.34
CA THR A 42 9.41 9.78 -6.74
C THR A 42 9.06 11.12 -6.14
N GLY A 43 7.82 11.58 -6.35
CA GLY A 43 7.19 12.66 -5.58
C GLY A 43 6.52 12.16 -4.28
N GLU A 44 6.54 10.84 -4.03
CA GLU A 44 5.85 10.24 -2.88
C GLU A 44 6.62 10.50 -1.57
N GLY A 45 6.03 11.30 -0.68
CA GLY A 45 6.71 11.74 0.54
C GLY A 45 7.01 10.64 1.54
N HIS A 46 6.21 9.57 1.65
CA HIS A 46 6.57 8.45 2.53
C HIS A 46 7.89 7.80 2.10
N ALA A 47 8.11 7.61 0.80
CA ALA A 47 9.33 7.04 0.23
C ALA A 47 10.54 7.95 0.50
N ILE A 48 10.37 9.27 0.35
CA ILE A 48 11.40 10.26 0.67
C ILE A 48 11.77 10.19 2.17
N LEU A 49 10.77 10.24 3.06
CA LEU A 49 10.97 10.16 4.50
C LEU A 49 11.57 8.81 4.92
N ALA A 50 11.14 7.70 4.31
CA ALA A 50 11.66 6.37 4.58
C ALA A 50 13.10 6.18 4.07
N ALA A 51 13.47 6.82 2.98
CA ALA A 51 14.85 6.85 2.49
C ALA A 51 15.73 7.68 3.45
N TRP A 52 15.25 8.84 3.88
CA TRP A 52 15.91 9.67 4.88
C TRP A 52 16.12 8.92 6.21
N LYS A 53 15.07 8.25 6.72
CA LYS A 53 15.13 7.41 7.94
C LYS A 53 16.21 6.34 7.87
N ARG A 54 16.39 5.69 6.71
CA ARG A 54 17.44 4.69 6.52
C ARG A 54 18.84 5.32 6.58
N GLY A 55 18.98 6.58 6.15
CA GLY A 55 20.24 7.33 6.12
C GLY A 55 20.64 7.94 7.45
N LEU A 56 19.70 8.10 8.38
CA LEU A 56 19.96 8.58 9.72
C LEU A 56 20.73 7.52 10.53
N ASP A 57 21.91 7.90 11.02
CA ASP A 57 22.49 7.26 12.19
C ASP A 57 21.52 7.46 13.38
N SER A 58 21.45 6.49 14.30
CA SER A 58 20.44 6.40 15.37
C SER A 58 20.48 7.51 16.44
N ASP A 59 21.07 8.66 16.12
CA ASP A 59 21.55 9.67 17.06
C ASP A 59 20.60 10.89 17.16
N ASP A 60 19.58 11.00 16.30
CA ASP A 60 18.50 12.01 16.40
C ASP A 60 17.15 11.35 16.80
N PRO A 61 16.84 11.27 18.11
CA PRO A 61 15.63 10.57 18.59
C PRO A 61 14.34 11.29 18.21
N LEU A 62 14.36 12.62 18.03
CA LEU A 62 13.19 13.39 17.61
C LEU A 62 12.86 13.11 16.14
N ALA A 63 13.89 13.11 15.28
CA ALA A 63 13.71 12.74 13.88
C ALA A 63 13.20 11.30 13.74
N VAL A 64 13.78 10.35 14.49
CA VAL A 64 13.33 8.95 14.51
C VAL A 64 11.88 8.81 14.97
N PHE A 65 11.48 9.56 16.01
CA PHE A 65 10.11 9.58 16.50
C PHE A 65 9.12 10.07 15.42
N LEU A 66 9.39 11.24 14.82
CA LEU A 66 8.54 11.83 13.78
C LEU A 66 8.46 10.97 12.53
N LEU A 67 9.59 10.41 12.08
CA LEU A 67 9.62 9.50 10.92
C LEU A 67 8.89 8.18 11.18
N THR A 68 8.88 7.72 12.44
CA THR A 68 8.10 6.54 12.83
C THR A 68 6.61 6.85 12.87
N ALA A 69 6.21 8.02 13.39
CA ALA A 69 4.82 8.47 13.34
C ALA A 69 4.33 8.64 11.89
N ALA A 70 5.11 9.28 11.02
CA ALA A 70 4.79 9.44 9.60
C ALA A 70 4.69 8.10 8.85
N ASN A 71 5.53 7.12 9.19
CA ASN A 71 5.40 5.75 8.69
C ASN A 71 4.11 5.08 9.21
N GLY A 72 3.73 5.31 10.48
CA GLY A 72 2.45 4.84 11.03
C GLY A 72 1.24 5.40 10.26
N VAL A 73 1.26 6.70 9.94
CA VAL A 73 0.25 7.35 9.09
C VAL A 73 0.15 6.65 7.73
N HIS A 74 1.27 6.43 7.04
CA HIS A 74 1.27 5.70 5.77
C HIS A 74 0.77 4.26 5.91
N GLN A 75 1.19 3.57 6.96
CA GLN A 75 0.80 2.20 7.22
C GLN A 75 -0.69 2.07 7.52
N GLN A 76 -1.35 3.11 8.05
CA GLN A 76 -2.78 3.14 8.39
C GLN A 76 -3.65 3.67 7.24
N LEU A 77 -3.26 4.77 6.61
CA LEU A 77 -4.05 5.50 5.62
C LEU A 77 -3.63 5.24 4.17
N GLY A 78 -2.40 4.76 3.96
CA GLY A 78 -1.80 4.63 2.63
C GLY A 78 -1.28 5.94 2.05
N ASP A 79 -1.67 7.08 2.60
CA ASP A 79 -1.36 8.42 2.11
C ASP A 79 -1.17 9.40 3.29
N ALA A 80 -0.88 10.67 3.00
CA ALA A 80 -0.81 11.80 3.94
C ALA A 80 0.45 11.91 4.83
N SER A 81 1.51 11.14 4.58
CA SER A 81 2.77 11.27 5.35
C SER A 81 3.44 12.64 5.20
N SER A 82 3.44 13.22 3.99
CA SER A 82 3.95 14.59 3.78
C SER A 82 3.10 15.60 4.55
N GLU A 83 1.77 15.48 4.42
CA GLU A 83 0.81 16.38 5.06
C GLU A 83 0.93 16.34 6.57
N PHE A 84 1.10 15.15 7.15
CA PHE A 84 1.36 14.96 8.58
C PHE A 84 2.59 15.74 9.05
N ILE A 85 3.73 15.59 8.37
CA ILE A 85 4.96 16.30 8.74
C ILE A 85 4.81 17.81 8.57
N LEU A 86 4.18 18.25 7.48
CA LEU A 86 3.93 19.67 7.22
C LEU A 86 2.99 20.29 8.27
N LEU A 87 1.98 19.55 8.76
CA LEU A 87 1.06 20.05 9.80
C LEU A 87 1.79 20.22 11.12
N VAL A 88 2.62 19.23 11.48
CA VAL A 88 3.43 19.26 12.70
C VAL A 88 4.42 20.43 12.64
N ASP A 89 5.12 20.61 11.52
CA ASP A 89 6.06 21.72 11.31
C ASP A 89 5.37 23.09 11.40
N ALA A 90 4.27 23.29 10.68
CA ALA A 90 3.53 24.55 10.71
C ALA A 90 3.01 24.89 12.11
N ALA A 91 2.53 23.89 12.87
CA ALA A 91 2.10 24.09 14.24
C ALA A 91 3.29 24.40 15.18
N VAL A 92 4.40 23.66 15.07
CA VAL A 92 5.61 23.88 15.89
C VAL A 92 6.22 25.25 15.61
N GLY A 93 6.37 25.65 14.34
CA GLY A 93 6.90 26.95 13.94
C GLY A 93 6.07 28.12 14.48
N ARG A 94 4.76 27.93 14.66
CA ARG A 94 3.87 28.92 15.32
C ARG A 94 4.09 29.00 16.81
N VAL A 95 4.18 27.84 17.46
CA VAL A 95 4.50 27.76 18.89
C VAL A 95 5.82 28.47 19.15
N THR A 96 6.89 28.11 18.43
CA THR A 96 8.23 28.71 18.57
C THR A 96 8.26 30.18 18.17
N GLY A 97 7.55 30.59 17.12
CA GLY A 97 7.44 31.99 16.71
C GLY A 97 6.81 32.87 17.80
N ARG A 98 5.80 32.38 18.53
CA ARG A 98 5.25 33.06 19.71
C ARG A 98 6.23 33.04 20.89
N LEU A 99 6.93 31.92 21.12
CA LEU A 99 7.99 31.81 22.13
C LEU A 99 9.11 32.84 21.96
N ARG A 100 9.42 33.24 20.72
CA ARG A 100 10.45 34.25 20.44
C ARG A 100 9.97 35.70 20.62
N ARG A 101 8.66 35.96 20.43
CA ARG A 101 8.06 37.32 20.53
C ARG A 101 7.73 37.71 21.96
N GLU A 102 7.28 36.75 22.76
CA GLU A 102 7.14 36.92 24.19
C GLU A 102 8.54 36.80 24.82
N LYS A 103 9.17 37.92 25.19
CA LYS A 103 10.53 37.96 25.81
C LYS A 103 10.68 37.12 27.09
N ASN A 104 9.61 36.49 27.57
CA ASN A 104 9.61 35.50 28.62
C ASN A 104 9.69 34.12 27.97
N ALA A 105 10.78 33.39 28.20
CA ALA A 105 10.81 31.97 27.93
C ALA A 105 9.57 31.34 28.57
N TRP A 106 8.63 30.83 27.76
CA TRP A 106 7.49 30.11 28.30
C TRP A 106 7.99 29.11 29.32
N SER A 107 7.35 29.12 30.48
CA SER A 107 7.66 28.17 31.51
C SER A 107 7.40 26.75 30.98
N VAL A 108 8.10 25.76 31.53
CA VAL A 108 7.75 24.34 31.31
C VAL A 108 6.25 24.11 31.55
N VAL A 109 5.64 24.90 32.44
CA VAL A 109 4.21 24.90 32.75
C VAL A 109 3.35 25.31 31.55
N ASP A 110 3.72 26.34 30.78
CA ASP A 110 2.92 26.79 29.62
C ASP A 110 2.96 25.79 28.46
N ARG A 111 4.11 25.14 28.23
CA ARG A 111 4.21 24.02 27.27
C ARG A 111 3.34 22.84 27.70
N ALA A 112 3.35 22.49 28.99
CA ALA A 112 2.51 21.43 29.52
C ALA A 112 1.01 21.78 29.45
N ARG A 113 0.63 23.04 29.67
CA ARG A 113 -0.75 23.53 29.50
C ARG A 113 -1.18 23.45 28.03
N LEU A 114 -0.33 23.89 27.10
CA LEU A 114 -0.60 23.79 25.66
C LEU A 114 -0.69 22.32 25.20
N SER A 115 0.16 21.44 25.72
CA SER A 115 0.04 19.98 25.48
C SER A 115 -1.33 19.45 25.89
N ARG A 116 -1.83 19.82 27.08
CA ARG A 116 -3.19 19.44 27.52
C ARG A 116 -4.26 20.04 26.62
N ALA A 117 -4.11 21.29 26.20
CA ALA A 117 -5.04 21.93 25.27
C ALA A 117 -5.12 21.21 23.92
N TYR A 118 -4.00 20.73 23.35
CA TYR A 118 -4.03 19.87 22.17
C TYR A 118 -4.69 18.51 22.44
N GLY A 119 -4.50 17.94 23.63
CA GLY A 119 -5.20 16.75 24.06
C GLY A 119 -6.72 16.93 24.14
N GLU A 120 -7.19 18.07 24.66
CA GLU A 120 -8.61 18.44 24.67
C GLU A 120 -9.14 18.69 23.26
N LEU A 121 -8.40 19.44 22.43
CA LEU A 121 -8.79 19.77 21.06
C LEU A 121 -8.93 18.53 20.18
N LYS A 122 -8.04 17.55 20.36
CA LYS A 122 -8.11 16.24 19.68
C LYS A 122 -9.46 15.56 19.89
N TRP A 123 -9.95 15.52 21.13
CA TRP A 123 -11.22 14.87 21.47
C TRP A 123 -12.44 15.75 21.17
N GLU A 124 -12.30 17.07 21.17
CA GLU A 124 -13.34 17.98 20.66
C GLU A 124 -13.54 17.76 19.16
N LEU A 125 -12.45 17.84 18.38
CA LEU A 125 -12.50 17.69 16.93
C LEU A 125 -13.09 16.33 16.52
N GLN A 126 -12.62 15.23 17.12
CA GLN A 126 -13.16 13.90 16.83
C GLN A 126 -14.66 13.81 17.13
N ARG A 127 -15.11 14.35 18.27
CA ARG A 127 -16.53 14.35 18.65
C ARG A 127 -17.37 15.14 17.67
N GLU A 128 -16.91 16.31 17.25
CA GLU A 128 -17.62 17.17 16.29
C GLU A 128 -17.65 16.53 14.89
N MET A 129 -16.57 15.85 14.48
CA MET A 129 -16.52 15.07 13.25
C MET A 129 -17.45 13.84 13.25
N GLU A 130 -17.81 13.31 14.43
CA GLU A 130 -18.74 12.18 14.60
C GLU A 130 -20.20 12.63 14.83
N THR A 131 -20.41 13.82 15.41
CA THR A 131 -21.73 14.31 15.83
C THR A 131 -22.61 14.69 14.63
N PRO A 132 -23.79 14.06 14.42
CA PRO A 132 -24.63 14.29 13.24
C PRO A 132 -25.13 15.73 13.07
N SER A 133 -25.26 16.49 14.17
CA SER A 133 -25.71 17.89 14.14
C SER A 133 -24.58 18.90 13.97
N SER A 134 -23.32 18.45 13.91
CA SER A 134 -22.17 19.33 13.75
C SER A 134 -21.99 19.76 12.30
N THR A 135 -21.53 21.00 12.10
CA THR A 135 -21.17 21.54 10.78
C THR A 135 -20.00 20.79 10.15
N LEU A 136 -19.17 20.09 10.93
CA LEU A 136 -18.11 19.22 10.41
C LEU A 136 -18.65 17.92 9.83
N CYS A 137 -19.81 17.44 10.29
CA CYS A 137 -20.44 16.24 9.74
C CYS A 137 -20.98 16.49 8.32
N ASP A 138 -21.38 17.73 8.00
CA ASP A 138 -21.79 18.17 6.65
C ASP A 138 -20.69 17.99 5.59
N LEU A 139 -19.42 17.87 6.01
CA LEU A 139 -18.29 17.62 5.11
C LEU A 139 -18.25 16.18 4.56
N LYS A 140 -19.00 15.25 5.17
CA LYS A 140 -19.07 13.85 4.75
C LYS A 140 -19.89 13.70 3.47
N LEU A 141 -19.26 13.09 2.47
CA LEU A 141 -19.89 12.68 1.23
C LEU A 141 -20.19 11.19 1.29
N ALA A 142 -21.48 10.83 1.35
CA ALA A 142 -21.93 9.45 1.40
C ALA A 142 -21.81 8.77 0.03
N VAL A 143 -21.15 7.61 -0.01
CA VAL A 143 -20.98 6.76 -1.19
C VAL A 143 -21.59 5.38 -0.88
N PRO A 144 -22.69 5.00 -1.56
CA PRO A 144 -23.31 3.70 -1.34
C PRO A 144 -22.44 2.57 -1.89
N ILE A 145 -22.35 1.47 -1.15
CA ILE A 145 -21.70 0.23 -1.59
C ILE A 145 -22.72 -0.62 -2.35
N GLU A 146 -22.54 -0.71 -3.66
CA GLU A 146 -23.41 -1.51 -4.53
C GLU A 146 -22.53 -2.51 -5.30
N LEU A 147 -22.67 -3.80 -4.99
CA LEU A 147 -21.95 -4.89 -5.64
C LEU A 147 -22.95 -5.91 -6.21
N ASP A 148 -22.65 -6.46 -7.39
CA ASP A 148 -23.40 -7.58 -7.92
C ASP A 148 -23.14 -8.84 -7.09
N ALA A 149 -24.21 -9.46 -6.59
CA ALA A 149 -24.13 -10.58 -5.65
C ALA A 149 -23.51 -11.87 -6.24
N LYS A 150 -23.41 -11.99 -7.57
CA LYS A 150 -22.86 -13.17 -8.25
C LYS A 150 -21.42 -12.97 -8.71
N THR A 151 -21.12 -11.80 -9.25
CA THR A 151 -19.86 -11.48 -9.93
C THR A 151 -18.94 -10.62 -9.06
N MET A 152 -19.45 -10.06 -7.95
CA MET A 152 -18.76 -9.08 -7.10
C MET A 152 -18.33 -7.81 -7.83
N GLN A 153 -18.87 -7.56 -9.02
CA GLN A 153 -18.58 -6.34 -9.77
C GLN A 153 -19.26 -5.15 -9.10
N PRO A 154 -18.57 -4.01 -8.93
CA PRO A 154 -19.15 -2.81 -8.37
C PRO A 154 -20.11 -2.15 -9.36
N SER A 155 -21.09 -1.41 -8.83
CA SER A 155 -21.86 -0.48 -9.67
C SER A 155 -20.96 0.61 -10.24
N GLN A 156 -21.35 1.20 -11.37
CA GLN A 156 -20.55 2.22 -12.04
C GLN A 156 -20.24 3.39 -11.09
N LYS A 157 -21.22 3.85 -10.30
CA LYS A 157 -21.03 4.94 -9.34
C LYS A 157 -19.99 4.59 -8.26
N PHE A 158 -20.05 3.39 -7.71
CA PHE A 158 -19.09 2.96 -6.68
C PHE A 158 -17.69 2.76 -7.26
N ARG A 159 -17.61 2.25 -8.50
CA ARG A 159 -16.36 2.12 -9.25
C ARG A 159 -15.71 3.47 -9.53
N ASP A 160 -16.49 4.44 -10.00
CA ASP A 160 -16.01 5.79 -10.30
C ASP A 160 -15.56 6.53 -9.05
N ALA A 161 -16.30 6.40 -7.93
CA ALA A 161 -15.86 6.93 -6.64
C ALA A 161 -14.54 6.30 -6.17
N SER A 162 -14.40 4.98 -6.33
CA SER A 162 -13.15 4.27 -6.01
C SER A 162 -11.99 4.75 -6.90
N ALA A 163 -12.24 4.91 -8.20
CA ALA A 163 -11.25 5.38 -9.16
C ALA A 163 -10.79 6.81 -8.84
N ASN A 164 -11.72 7.70 -8.55
CA ASN A 164 -11.45 9.09 -8.17
C ASN A 164 -10.62 9.19 -6.89
N ILE A 165 -10.97 8.41 -5.86
CA ILE A 165 -10.19 8.32 -4.61
C ILE A 165 -8.76 7.86 -4.89
N LEU A 166 -8.59 6.79 -5.67
CA LEU A 166 -7.27 6.27 -6.01
C LEU A 166 -6.46 7.24 -6.87
N ALA A 167 -7.07 7.82 -7.89
CA ALA A 167 -6.43 8.79 -8.78
C ALA A 167 -5.94 10.00 -7.97
N SER A 168 -6.77 10.53 -7.07
CA SER A 168 -6.38 11.65 -6.19
C SER A 168 -5.15 11.33 -5.34
N ALA A 169 -5.02 10.09 -4.86
CA ALA A 169 -3.90 9.66 -4.03
C ALA A 169 -2.61 9.36 -4.83
N LEU A 170 -2.73 9.13 -6.14
CA LEU A 170 -1.61 8.79 -7.02
C LEU A 170 -1.12 9.95 -7.89
N ARG A 171 -1.92 11.01 -8.06
CA ARG A 171 -1.45 12.24 -8.72
C ARG A 171 -0.23 12.81 -7.98
N GLY A 172 0.80 13.20 -8.73
CA GLY A 172 2.11 13.60 -8.18
C GLY A 172 3.07 12.44 -7.86
N VAL A 173 2.62 11.18 -7.99
CA VAL A 173 3.50 9.99 -7.85
C VAL A 173 3.84 9.38 -9.21
N LEU A 174 2.90 9.40 -10.15
CA LEU A 174 3.04 8.90 -11.51
C LEU A 174 2.50 9.95 -12.49
N GLY A 175 2.93 9.86 -13.76
CA GLY A 175 2.32 10.65 -14.84
C GLY A 175 0.84 10.31 -15.04
N GLU A 176 0.04 11.29 -15.46
CA GLU A 176 -1.44 11.21 -15.49
C GLU A 176 -1.99 9.97 -16.19
N GLN A 177 -1.53 9.66 -17.41
CA GLN A 177 -1.96 8.47 -18.15
C GLN A 177 -1.61 7.16 -17.43
N SER A 178 -0.46 7.13 -16.72
CA SER A 178 -0.08 5.98 -15.91
C SER A 178 -0.93 5.87 -14.66
N VAL A 179 -1.37 7.00 -14.07
CA VAL A 179 -2.31 6.99 -12.94
C VAL A 179 -3.63 6.35 -13.37
N GLU A 180 -4.25 6.82 -14.45
CA GLU A 180 -5.52 6.26 -14.94
C GLU A 180 -5.43 4.76 -15.18
N PHE A 181 -4.37 4.33 -15.88
CA PHE A 181 -4.15 2.92 -16.16
C PHE A 181 -3.93 2.08 -14.90
N VAL A 182 -3.08 2.55 -13.97
CA VAL A 182 -2.81 1.81 -12.72
C VAL A 182 -4.05 1.73 -11.84
N VAL A 183 -4.85 2.79 -11.78
CA VAL A 183 -6.13 2.80 -11.05
C VAL A 183 -7.09 1.77 -11.63
N ASP A 184 -7.27 1.76 -12.95
CA ASP A 184 -8.11 0.76 -13.63
C ASP A 184 -7.61 -0.66 -13.37
N LEU A 185 -6.30 -0.87 -13.47
CA LEU A 185 -5.66 -2.15 -13.24
C LEU A 185 -5.84 -2.65 -11.80
N VAL A 186 -5.70 -1.77 -10.80
CA VAL A 186 -5.90 -2.12 -9.38
C VAL A 186 -7.35 -2.48 -9.11
N LEU A 187 -8.32 -1.70 -9.62
CA LEU A 187 -9.73 -2.01 -9.45
C LEU A 187 -10.11 -3.31 -10.16
N LYS A 188 -9.62 -3.52 -11.39
CA LYS A 188 -9.79 -4.76 -12.13
C LYS A 188 -9.21 -5.94 -11.36
N TRP A 189 -8.00 -5.80 -10.81
CA TRP A 189 -7.34 -6.84 -10.02
C TRP A 189 -8.11 -7.19 -8.76
N PHE A 190 -8.57 -6.16 -8.04
CA PHE A 190 -9.32 -6.34 -6.81
C PHE A 190 -10.68 -7.00 -7.06
N PHE A 191 -11.42 -6.60 -8.10
CA PHE A 191 -12.76 -7.10 -8.39
C PHE A 191 -12.79 -8.35 -9.29
N SER A 192 -11.68 -8.75 -9.92
CA SER A 192 -11.64 -9.97 -10.75
C SER A 192 -11.65 -11.26 -9.94
N ALA A 193 -11.29 -11.23 -8.65
CA ALA A 193 -11.22 -12.44 -7.85
C ALA A 193 -12.62 -13.00 -7.51
N SER A 194 -12.90 -14.24 -7.90
CA SER A 194 -14.13 -14.92 -7.52
C SER A 194 -14.18 -15.16 -6.01
N LEU A 195 -15.33 -14.94 -5.38
CA LEU A 195 -15.58 -15.49 -4.06
C LEU A 195 -15.79 -17.00 -4.18
N GLY A 196 -15.06 -17.79 -3.39
CA GLY A 196 -15.26 -19.23 -3.29
C GLY A 196 -16.61 -19.63 -2.67
N ARG A 197 -17.46 -18.66 -2.30
CA ARG A 197 -18.76 -18.84 -1.64
C ARG A 197 -19.77 -17.81 -2.15
N LYS A 198 -21.06 -18.16 -2.10
CA LYS A 198 -22.16 -17.19 -2.28
C LYS A 198 -22.18 -16.24 -1.08
N LEU A 199 -22.31 -14.93 -1.32
CA LEU A 199 -22.55 -13.97 -0.23
C LEU A 199 -23.85 -14.36 0.49
N ASP A 200 -23.77 -14.47 1.81
CA ASP A 200 -24.98 -14.47 2.64
C ASP A 200 -25.53 -13.05 2.65
N ALA A 201 -26.85 -12.88 2.48
CA ALA A 201 -27.50 -11.57 2.47
C ALA A 201 -27.34 -10.76 3.78
N ALA A 202 -26.83 -11.40 4.84
CA ALA A 202 -26.55 -10.81 6.14
C ALA A 202 -25.09 -10.32 6.31
N GLU A 203 -24.20 -10.58 5.35
CA GLU A 203 -22.80 -10.19 5.48
C GLU A 203 -22.61 -8.70 5.17
N ASN A 204 -22.05 -7.95 6.12
CA ASN A 204 -21.74 -6.54 5.95
C ASN A 204 -20.73 -6.36 4.79
N THR A 205 -21.19 -5.82 3.67
CA THR A 205 -20.42 -5.69 2.43
C THR A 205 -19.14 -4.86 2.63
N GLY A 206 -19.18 -3.85 3.50
CA GLY A 206 -17.98 -3.08 3.88
C GLY A 206 -16.94 -3.94 4.59
N ARG A 207 -17.35 -4.78 5.55
CA ARG A 207 -16.43 -5.72 6.23
C ARG A 207 -15.80 -6.73 5.28
N LEU A 208 -16.56 -7.20 4.29
CA LEU A 208 -16.05 -8.10 3.26
C LEU A 208 -14.97 -7.41 2.41
N LEU A 209 -15.24 -6.19 1.92
CA LEU A 209 -14.28 -5.40 1.15
C LEU A 209 -13.00 -5.13 1.95
N PHE A 210 -13.14 -4.76 3.24
CA PHE A 210 -12.02 -4.54 4.14
C PHE A 210 -11.14 -5.79 4.34
N ARG A 211 -11.75 -6.95 4.63
CA ARG A 211 -10.99 -8.21 4.75
C ARG A 211 -10.30 -8.60 3.46
N ARG A 212 -10.99 -8.40 2.32
CA ARG A 212 -10.44 -8.70 1.00
C ARG A 212 -9.22 -7.85 0.68
N VAL A 213 -9.28 -6.55 0.93
CA VAL A 213 -8.12 -5.67 0.64
C VAL A 213 -6.96 -5.95 1.60
N GLN A 214 -7.22 -6.35 2.85
CA GLN A 214 -6.18 -6.84 3.76
C GLN A 214 -5.47 -8.09 3.20
N GLN A 215 -6.24 -9.04 2.66
CA GLN A 215 -5.67 -10.23 2.04
C GLN A 215 -4.83 -9.88 0.79
N PHE A 216 -5.33 -8.97 -0.07
CA PHE A 216 -4.55 -8.50 -1.22
C PHE A 216 -3.25 -7.80 -0.81
N LEU A 217 -3.29 -6.98 0.25
CA LEU A 217 -2.07 -6.36 0.81
C LEU A 217 -1.08 -7.39 1.34
N LYS A 218 -1.56 -8.45 2.00
CA LYS A 218 -0.73 -9.54 2.51
C LYS A 218 -0.06 -10.31 1.36
N CYS A 219 -0.82 -10.62 0.30
CA CYS A 219 -0.34 -11.38 -0.85
C CYS A 219 0.40 -10.55 -1.90
N ALA A 220 0.36 -9.21 -1.84
CA ALA A 220 0.95 -8.33 -2.86
C ALA A 220 2.43 -8.60 -3.17
N PRO A 221 3.32 -8.90 -2.19
CA PRO A 221 4.73 -9.18 -2.47
C PRO A 221 4.94 -10.36 -3.42
N ASP A 222 4.10 -11.40 -3.30
CA ASP A 222 4.25 -12.65 -4.04
C ASP A 222 3.37 -12.68 -5.31
N ALA A 223 2.20 -12.06 -5.23
CA ALA A 223 1.21 -12.01 -6.29
C ALA A 223 1.56 -11.01 -7.40
N ILE A 224 2.30 -9.93 -7.09
CA ILE A 224 2.73 -8.95 -8.09
C ILE A 224 4.05 -9.41 -8.71
N ILE A 225 4.03 -9.66 -10.02
CA ILE A 225 5.17 -10.17 -10.77
C ILE A 225 5.75 -9.05 -11.63
N PHE A 226 7.04 -8.78 -11.44
CA PHE A 226 7.79 -7.86 -12.30
C PHE A 226 8.09 -8.48 -13.66
N MET A 227 7.81 -7.72 -14.70
CA MET A 227 8.04 -8.09 -16.09
C MET A 227 8.80 -6.98 -16.79
N ALA A 228 9.99 -7.30 -17.29
CA ALA A 228 10.74 -6.34 -18.08
C ALA A 228 10.00 -6.09 -19.41
N ALA A 229 9.66 -4.83 -19.69
CA ALA A 229 8.93 -4.39 -20.89
C ALA A 229 8.99 -2.87 -21.04
N PRO A 230 8.84 -2.32 -22.27
CA PRO A 230 9.03 -0.89 -22.52
C PRO A 230 7.97 0.01 -21.87
N SER A 231 6.79 -0.54 -21.52
CA SER A 231 5.66 0.26 -21.03
C SER A 231 4.81 -0.52 -20.04
N VAL A 232 4.15 0.21 -19.13
CA VAL A 232 3.20 -0.34 -18.15
C VAL A 232 1.88 -0.77 -18.76
N TYR A 233 1.51 -0.24 -19.94
CA TYR A 233 0.18 -0.44 -20.53
C TYR A 233 -0.10 -1.88 -20.99
N SER A 234 0.92 -2.74 -21.07
CA SER A 234 0.74 -4.18 -21.31
C SER A 234 0.51 -4.98 -20.03
N SER A 235 0.50 -4.35 -18.86
CA SER A 235 0.23 -5.00 -17.57
C SER A 235 -1.21 -5.52 -17.52
N TYR A 236 -1.39 -6.69 -16.89
CA TYR A 236 -2.71 -7.31 -16.82
C TYR A 236 -2.83 -8.22 -15.60
N VAL A 237 -4.09 -8.45 -15.24
CA VAL A 237 -4.46 -9.40 -14.19
C VAL A 237 -4.49 -10.80 -14.77
N VAL A 238 -3.70 -11.70 -14.18
CA VAL A 238 -3.71 -13.12 -14.55
C VAL A 238 -5.07 -13.72 -14.17
N PRO A 239 -5.75 -14.44 -15.08
CA PRO A 239 -7.01 -15.11 -14.79
C PRO A 239 -6.99 -15.93 -13.50
N SER A 240 -8.14 -16.01 -12.82
CA SER A 240 -8.25 -16.71 -11.53
C SER A 240 -7.91 -18.20 -11.61
N ASP A 241 -8.15 -18.82 -12.76
CA ASP A 241 -7.85 -20.21 -13.09
C ASP A 241 -6.44 -20.42 -13.64
N GLU A 242 -5.58 -19.40 -13.65
CA GLU A 242 -4.21 -19.50 -14.11
C GLU A 242 -3.20 -19.11 -13.03
N PHE A 243 -1.98 -19.66 -13.15
CA PHE A 243 -0.84 -19.32 -12.30
C PHE A 243 0.46 -19.32 -13.10
N ILE A 244 1.30 -18.33 -12.85
CA ILE A 244 2.63 -18.19 -13.42
C ILE A 244 3.65 -18.48 -12.33
N LEU A 245 4.43 -19.53 -12.54
CA LEU A 245 5.56 -19.89 -11.71
C LEU A 245 6.83 -19.24 -12.29
N LYS A 246 7.58 -18.48 -11.48
CA LYS A 246 8.77 -17.71 -11.90
C LYS A 246 10.00 -18.59 -12.20
N LYS A 247 9.79 -19.86 -12.55
CA LYS A 247 10.81 -20.84 -12.91
C LYS A 247 10.40 -21.61 -14.15
N SER A 248 11.40 -22.12 -14.85
CA SER A 248 11.23 -23.03 -16.00
C SER A 248 11.52 -24.46 -15.57
N VAL A 249 11.14 -25.40 -16.44
CA VAL A 249 11.55 -26.80 -16.33
C VAL A 249 13.08 -26.90 -16.32
N VAL A 250 13.60 -27.90 -15.61
CA VAL A 250 15.05 -28.16 -15.51
C VAL A 250 15.69 -28.23 -16.90
N ALA A 251 16.81 -27.53 -17.09
CA ALA A 251 17.46 -27.40 -18.39
C ALA A 251 18.04 -28.71 -18.95
N SER A 252 18.28 -29.71 -18.10
CA SER A 252 18.74 -31.05 -18.50
C SER A 252 17.63 -31.90 -19.13
N GLN A 253 16.36 -31.53 -18.96
CA GLN A 253 15.24 -32.20 -19.62
C GLN A 253 15.08 -31.73 -21.07
N PRO A 254 14.56 -32.59 -21.97
CA PRO A 254 14.37 -32.20 -23.36
C PRO A 254 13.39 -31.03 -23.48
N PRO A 255 13.64 -30.07 -24.41
CA PRO A 255 12.82 -28.85 -24.52
C PRO A 255 11.34 -29.12 -24.83
N GLY A 256 11.03 -30.23 -25.49
CA GLY A 256 9.67 -30.66 -25.82
C GLY A 256 8.96 -31.45 -24.72
N ILE A 257 9.53 -31.57 -23.51
CA ILE A 257 8.87 -32.30 -22.40
C ILE A 257 7.49 -31.70 -22.07
N LEU A 258 7.32 -30.39 -22.24
CA LEU A 258 6.05 -29.69 -22.02
C LEU A 258 5.05 -29.82 -23.18
N ASP A 259 5.45 -30.31 -24.36
CA ASP A 259 4.53 -30.48 -25.49
C ASP A 259 3.44 -31.52 -25.17
N ARG A 260 3.74 -32.44 -24.25
CA ARG A 260 2.79 -33.44 -23.73
C ARG A 260 1.89 -32.91 -22.62
N CYS A 261 2.21 -31.74 -22.08
CA CYS A 261 1.45 -31.06 -21.05
C CYS A 261 0.38 -30.10 -21.62
N GLN A 262 0.01 -30.23 -22.89
CA GLN A 262 -1.01 -29.35 -23.52
C GLN A 262 -2.45 -29.70 -23.14
N GLY A 263 -2.71 -30.90 -22.63
CA GLY A 263 -4.04 -31.36 -22.18
C GLY A 263 -4.23 -31.21 -20.66
N THR A 264 -5.11 -32.01 -20.06
CA THR A 264 -5.26 -32.03 -18.60
C THR A 264 -3.98 -32.57 -17.94
N VAL A 265 -3.35 -31.76 -17.10
CA VAL A 265 -2.10 -32.07 -16.40
C VAL A 265 -2.36 -32.22 -14.91
N ARG A 266 -1.88 -33.32 -14.32
CA ARG A 266 -1.81 -33.50 -12.87
C ARG A 266 -0.42 -33.14 -12.37
N PHE A 267 -0.36 -32.40 -11.28
CA PHE A 267 0.91 -31.95 -10.70
C PHE A 267 0.96 -32.15 -9.20
N ALA A 268 2.17 -32.28 -8.67
CA ALA A 268 2.44 -32.36 -7.23
C ALA A 268 3.54 -31.35 -6.85
N CYS A 269 3.36 -30.72 -5.70
CA CYS A 269 4.30 -29.77 -5.12
C CYS A 269 5.05 -30.43 -3.95
N PHE A 270 6.36 -30.19 -3.85
CA PHE A 270 7.21 -30.75 -2.81
C PHE A 270 7.96 -29.63 -2.09
N THR A 271 7.88 -29.60 -0.76
CA THR A 271 8.75 -28.77 0.08
C THR A 271 9.99 -29.51 0.55
N CYS A 272 10.12 -30.80 0.26
CA CYS A 272 11.30 -31.60 0.55
C CYS A 272 12.10 -31.91 -0.73
N SER A 273 13.37 -32.26 -0.55
CA SER A 273 14.15 -32.92 -1.59
C SER A 273 13.59 -34.31 -1.91
N LEU A 274 13.65 -34.67 -3.19
CA LEU A 274 13.36 -36.03 -3.67
C LEU A 274 14.61 -36.92 -3.56
N SER A 275 15.32 -36.84 -2.43
CA SER A 275 16.53 -37.63 -2.16
C SER A 275 16.51 -38.13 -0.74
N LEU A 276 17.02 -39.34 -0.53
CA LEU A 276 17.23 -39.89 0.82
C LEU A 276 18.55 -39.41 1.46
N SER A 277 19.39 -38.71 0.69
CA SER A 277 20.68 -38.20 1.17
C SER A 277 20.56 -36.89 1.95
N THR A 278 19.44 -36.20 1.81
CA THR A 278 19.18 -34.87 2.36
C THR A 278 17.91 -34.90 3.21
N GLY A 279 18.02 -34.65 4.51
CA GLY A 279 16.86 -34.63 5.40
C GLY A 279 17.22 -34.28 6.85
N SER A 280 16.22 -33.93 7.65
CA SER A 280 16.38 -33.61 9.08
C SER A 280 16.69 -34.84 9.94
N ASN A 281 16.31 -36.04 9.47
CA ASN A 281 16.56 -37.31 10.13
C ASN A 281 17.83 -37.96 9.56
N ASN A 282 18.99 -37.64 10.15
CA ASN A 282 20.26 -38.23 9.75
C ASN A 282 20.42 -39.65 10.30
N VAL A 283 20.11 -40.66 9.48
CA VAL A 283 20.42 -42.06 9.78
C VAL A 283 21.81 -42.38 9.26
N LYS A 284 22.74 -42.70 10.17
CA LYS A 284 24.09 -43.14 9.80
C LYS A 284 24.09 -44.65 9.59
N PHE A 285 24.30 -45.09 8.36
CA PHE A 285 24.61 -46.49 8.05
C PHE A 285 26.12 -46.71 8.16
N ALA A 286 26.54 -47.63 9.03
CA ALA A 286 27.92 -48.09 9.08
C ALA A 286 28.07 -49.28 8.13
N THR A 287 28.88 -49.10 7.08
CA THR A 287 29.22 -50.16 6.13
C THR A 287 30.63 -50.65 6.42
N SER A 288 30.82 -51.96 6.39
CA SER A 288 32.10 -52.62 6.68
C SER A 288 32.92 -52.90 5.42
N THR A 289 32.27 -52.89 4.25
CA THR A 289 32.88 -53.11 2.94
C THR A 289 32.40 -52.07 1.91
N ASP A 290 33.17 -51.88 0.84
CA ASP A 290 32.78 -51.01 -0.27
C ASP A 290 31.54 -51.55 -1.01
N GLU A 291 31.37 -52.87 -1.08
CA GLU A 291 30.19 -53.51 -1.69
C GLU A 291 28.89 -53.17 -0.94
N GLU A 292 28.92 -53.15 0.39
CA GLU A 292 27.78 -52.74 1.22
C GLU A 292 27.42 -51.26 1.00
N LEU A 293 28.42 -50.41 0.81
CA LEU A 293 28.22 -48.99 0.50
C LEU A 293 27.54 -48.80 -0.85
N PHE A 294 28.02 -49.47 -1.90
CA PHE A 294 27.39 -49.40 -3.22
C PHE A 294 25.96 -49.95 -3.20
N THR A 295 25.74 -51.07 -2.49
CA THR A 295 24.40 -51.67 -2.35
C THR A 295 23.43 -50.74 -1.62
N ALA A 296 23.87 -50.06 -0.57
CA ALA A 296 23.04 -49.10 0.15
C ALA A 296 22.69 -47.88 -0.71
N HIS A 297 23.65 -47.38 -1.50
CA HIS A 297 23.42 -46.30 -2.45
C HIS A 297 22.42 -46.70 -3.55
N ASP A 298 22.58 -47.88 -4.14
CA ASP A 298 21.68 -48.42 -5.16
C ASP A 298 20.26 -48.64 -4.61
N ALA A 299 20.14 -49.14 -3.37
CA ALA A 299 18.85 -49.31 -2.72
C ALA A 299 18.12 -47.97 -2.53
N ALA A 300 18.85 -46.91 -2.15
CA ALA A 300 18.28 -45.57 -2.02
C ALA A 300 17.80 -45.00 -3.36
N GLN A 301 18.61 -45.14 -4.42
CA GLN A 301 18.21 -44.73 -5.77
C GLN A 301 17.00 -45.53 -6.27
N LEU A 302 16.96 -46.84 -6.01
CA LEU A 302 15.88 -47.71 -6.40
C LEU A 302 14.57 -47.39 -5.67
N PHE A 303 14.65 -46.99 -4.39
CA PHE A 303 13.50 -46.50 -3.64
C PHE A 303 12.89 -45.25 -4.30
N ILE A 304 13.72 -44.23 -4.55
CA ILE A 304 13.24 -43.00 -5.21
C ILE A 304 12.71 -43.29 -6.62
N SER A 305 13.37 -44.16 -7.38
CA SER A 305 12.89 -44.56 -8.70
C SER A 305 11.52 -45.25 -8.66
N LYS A 306 11.28 -46.09 -7.65
CA LYS A 306 9.97 -46.71 -7.42
C LYS A 306 8.92 -45.68 -7.00
N PHE A 307 9.30 -44.72 -6.17
CA PHE A 307 8.41 -43.63 -5.76
C PHE A 307 7.97 -42.78 -6.96
N VAL A 308 8.91 -42.34 -7.80
CA VAL A 308 8.60 -41.57 -9.03
C VAL A 308 7.72 -42.37 -9.99
N ARG A 309 7.97 -43.69 -10.16
CA ARG A 309 7.08 -44.56 -10.94
C ARG A 309 5.68 -44.64 -10.34
N ARG A 310 5.55 -44.74 -9.01
CA ARG A 310 4.25 -44.72 -8.33
C ARG A 310 3.50 -43.40 -8.59
N LEU A 311 4.19 -42.25 -8.61
CA LEU A 311 3.59 -40.96 -8.97
C LEU A 311 3.01 -40.96 -10.40
N HIS A 312 3.69 -41.60 -11.34
CA HIS A 312 3.21 -41.72 -12.72
C HIS A 312 2.07 -42.76 -12.85
N ASP A 313 2.27 -43.97 -12.32
CA ASP A 313 1.39 -45.11 -12.59
C ASP A 313 0.10 -45.06 -11.78
N ALA A 314 0.17 -44.67 -10.49
CA ALA A 314 -0.98 -44.64 -9.61
C ALA A 314 -1.73 -43.29 -9.68
N PHE A 315 -1.00 -42.20 -9.85
CA PHE A 315 -1.53 -40.84 -9.70
C PHE A 315 -1.49 -40.01 -11.00
N HIS A 316 -0.88 -40.54 -12.06
CA HIS A 316 -0.77 -39.90 -13.37
C HIS A 316 -0.18 -38.48 -13.32
N ILE A 317 0.79 -38.27 -12.43
CA ILE A 317 1.49 -36.99 -12.29
C ILE A 317 2.39 -36.77 -13.50
N GLN A 318 2.28 -35.59 -14.10
CA GLN A 318 3.05 -35.18 -15.29
C GLN A 318 3.95 -33.96 -15.00
N LEU A 319 3.74 -33.28 -13.88
CA LEU A 319 4.55 -32.14 -13.45
C LEU A 319 4.88 -32.25 -11.96
N ILE A 320 6.16 -32.10 -11.63
CA ILE A 320 6.67 -32.00 -10.27
C ILE A 320 7.26 -30.60 -10.07
N VAL A 321 6.84 -29.93 -8.99
CA VAL A 321 7.41 -28.65 -8.56
C VAL A 321 8.06 -28.84 -7.20
N SER A 322 9.37 -28.66 -7.10
CA SER A 322 10.12 -28.77 -5.85
C SER A 322 10.76 -27.44 -5.46
N VAL A 323 10.70 -27.13 -4.16
CA VAL A 323 11.43 -26.03 -3.54
C VAL A 323 12.93 -26.31 -3.48
N GLU A 324 13.33 -27.58 -3.39
CA GLU A 324 14.73 -27.99 -3.31
C GLU A 324 15.31 -28.31 -4.70
N ALA A 325 16.64 -28.51 -4.75
CA ALA A 325 17.31 -29.03 -5.94
C ALA A 325 16.99 -30.52 -6.10
N LEU A 326 16.87 -30.97 -7.35
CA LEU A 326 16.66 -32.37 -7.66
C LEU A 326 17.97 -33.01 -8.14
N ASP A 327 18.28 -34.20 -7.63
CA ASP A 327 19.44 -34.97 -8.09
C ASP A 327 19.27 -35.39 -9.56
N ASP A 328 20.37 -35.43 -10.32
CA ASP A 328 20.36 -35.80 -11.74
C ASP A 328 19.76 -37.18 -12.01
N SER A 329 19.93 -38.12 -11.07
CA SER A 329 19.34 -39.47 -11.13
C SER A 329 17.80 -39.44 -11.06
N VAL A 330 17.26 -38.51 -10.27
CA VAL A 330 15.82 -38.28 -10.13
C VAL A 330 15.29 -37.63 -11.39
N ILE A 331 15.97 -36.58 -11.90
CA ILE A 331 15.60 -35.91 -13.15
C ILE A 331 15.61 -36.88 -14.33
N ALA A 332 16.62 -37.74 -14.42
CA ALA A 332 16.70 -38.78 -15.45
C ALA A 332 15.55 -39.79 -15.32
N THR A 333 15.17 -40.18 -14.10
CA THR A 333 14.02 -41.07 -13.87
C THR A 333 12.71 -40.40 -14.25
N CYS A 334 12.47 -39.16 -13.82
CA CYS A 334 11.30 -38.37 -14.19
C CYS A 334 11.18 -38.22 -15.71
N THR A 335 12.30 -37.93 -16.40
CA THR A 335 12.33 -37.81 -17.86
C THR A 335 11.94 -39.11 -18.56
N ARG A 336 12.37 -40.27 -18.04
CA ARG A 336 11.96 -41.59 -18.58
C ARG A 336 10.48 -41.89 -18.37
N GLN A 337 9.86 -41.29 -17.35
CA GLN A 337 8.43 -41.40 -17.05
C GLN A 337 7.63 -40.22 -17.62
N ASP A 338 8.22 -39.43 -18.52
CA ASP A 338 7.60 -38.25 -19.13
C ASP A 338 7.05 -37.21 -18.11
N ILE A 339 7.70 -37.09 -16.94
CA ILE A 339 7.38 -36.10 -15.92
C ILE A 339 8.27 -34.88 -16.09
N ALA A 340 7.66 -33.71 -16.27
CA ALA A 340 8.35 -32.43 -16.23
C ALA A 340 8.71 -32.05 -14.79
N CYS A 341 9.93 -31.57 -14.57
CA CYS A 341 10.42 -31.18 -13.25
C CYS A 341 10.75 -29.70 -13.19
N VAL A 342 10.35 -29.05 -12.10
CA VAL A 342 10.78 -27.71 -11.71
C VAL A 342 11.48 -27.85 -10.37
N GLN A 343 12.68 -27.29 -10.25
CA GLN A 343 13.49 -27.33 -9.04
C GLN A 343 13.83 -25.91 -8.59
N LEU A 344 14.21 -25.76 -7.32
CA LEU A 344 14.57 -24.46 -6.74
C LEU A 344 13.48 -23.40 -6.97
N ALA A 345 12.21 -23.80 -6.83
CA ALA A 345 11.10 -22.88 -6.79
C ALA A 345 11.09 -22.13 -5.46
N GLU A 346 10.74 -20.84 -5.47
CA GLU A 346 10.64 -20.07 -4.23
C GLU A 346 9.52 -20.67 -3.34
N PRO A 347 9.75 -20.88 -2.04
CA PRO A 347 8.74 -21.44 -1.14
C PRO A 347 7.39 -20.70 -1.21
N GLU A 348 7.44 -19.37 -1.32
CA GLU A 348 6.26 -18.51 -1.39
C GLU A 348 5.47 -18.72 -2.70
N ASP A 349 6.16 -18.92 -3.82
CA ASP A 349 5.51 -19.22 -5.11
C ASP A 349 4.84 -20.61 -5.07
N VAL A 350 5.44 -21.60 -4.39
CA VAL A 350 4.86 -22.95 -4.22
C VAL A 350 3.66 -22.92 -3.29
N GLU A 351 3.74 -22.21 -2.16
CA GLU A 351 2.62 -22.01 -1.24
C GLU A 351 1.44 -21.33 -1.95
N ALA A 352 1.70 -20.27 -2.72
CA ALA A 352 0.67 -19.57 -3.49
C ALA A 352 0.02 -20.47 -4.56
N LEU A 353 0.79 -21.30 -5.26
CA LEU A 353 0.27 -22.29 -6.20
C LEU A 353 -0.64 -23.31 -5.49
N CYS A 354 -0.20 -23.83 -4.35
CA CYS A 354 -0.94 -24.79 -3.53
C CYS A 354 -2.28 -24.19 -3.04
N ILE A 355 -2.27 -22.98 -2.49
CA ILE A 355 -3.48 -22.26 -2.03
C ILE A 355 -4.48 -22.07 -3.19
N ARG A 356 -3.97 -21.75 -4.38
CA ARG A 356 -4.80 -21.51 -5.57
C ARG A 356 -5.42 -22.78 -6.11
N ALA A 357 -4.64 -23.87 -6.18
CA ALA A 357 -5.13 -25.18 -6.57
C ALA A 357 -5.99 -25.86 -5.49
N GLY A 358 -5.92 -25.39 -4.24
CA GLY A 358 -6.59 -26.01 -3.10
C GLY A 358 -5.97 -27.36 -2.72
N ILE A 359 -4.64 -27.42 -2.75
CA ILE A 359 -3.85 -28.61 -2.40
C ILE A 359 -2.80 -28.27 -1.34
N PHE A 360 -2.24 -29.30 -0.71
CA PHE A 360 -1.10 -29.17 0.19
C PHE A 360 0.17 -29.68 -0.48
N PRO A 361 1.33 -29.05 -0.26
CA PRO A 361 2.59 -29.61 -0.72
C PRO A 361 2.97 -30.84 0.11
N LEU A 362 3.68 -31.77 -0.52
CA LEU A 362 4.25 -32.95 0.13
C LEU A 362 5.53 -32.56 0.87
N ALA A 363 5.57 -32.88 2.17
CA ALA A 363 6.68 -32.56 3.05
C ALA A 363 7.67 -33.73 3.19
N SER A 364 7.29 -34.93 2.78
CA SER A 364 8.14 -36.11 2.81
C SER A 364 7.78 -37.10 1.70
N VAL A 365 8.79 -37.81 1.18
CA VAL A 365 8.61 -38.93 0.24
C VAL A 365 7.94 -40.16 0.87
N PHE A 366 7.81 -40.17 2.20
CA PHE A 366 7.14 -41.23 2.95
C PHE A 366 5.68 -40.91 3.27
N ASP A 367 5.19 -39.71 2.95
CA ASP A 367 3.81 -39.33 3.22
C ASP A 367 2.83 -40.13 2.34
N ASP A 368 1.68 -40.48 2.91
CA ASP A 368 0.59 -41.10 2.15
C ASP A 368 -0.09 -40.05 1.27
N ILE A 369 -0.02 -40.26 -0.05
CA ILE A 369 -0.53 -39.32 -1.04
C ILE A 369 -2.03 -39.53 -1.25
N GLU A 370 -2.83 -38.60 -0.74
CA GLU A 370 -4.26 -38.49 -1.05
C GLU A 370 -4.51 -37.64 -2.32
N GLU A 371 -5.24 -38.18 -3.30
CA GLU A 371 -5.52 -37.48 -4.56
C GLU A 371 -6.26 -36.15 -4.37
N THR A 372 -7.21 -36.10 -3.42
CA THR A 372 -8.02 -34.91 -3.15
C THR A 372 -7.30 -33.83 -2.35
N GLY A 373 -6.13 -34.16 -1.79
CA GLY A 373 -5.37 -33.31 -0.87
C GLY A 373 -4.08 -32.78 -1.47
N TYR A 374 -3.33 -33.61 -2.21
CA TYR A 374 -1.95 -33.31 -2.61
C TYR A 374 -1.75 -33.13 -4.11
N ILE A 375 -2.73 -33.52 -4.93
CA ILE A 375 -2.59 -33.52 -6.39
C ILE A 375 -3.42 -32.40 -6.99
N GLY A 376 -2.72 -31.46 -7.64
CA GLY A 376 -3.34 -30.38 -8.39
C GLY A 376 -3.69 -30.80 -9.81
N VAL A 377 -4.72 -30.19 -10.39
CA VAL A 377 -5.16 -30.44 -11.77
C VAL A 377 -5.23 -29.14 -12.54
N CYS A 378 -4.55 -29.10 -13.69
CA CYS A 378 -4.61 -28.04 -14.69
C CYS A 378 -5.40 -28.56 -15.90
N MET A 379 -6.62 -28.07 -16.12
CA MET A 379 -7.50 -28.56 -17.18
C MET A 379 -7.01 -28.18 -18.58
N ASN A 380 -6.36 -27.01 -18.71
CA ASN A 380 -5.91 -26.44 -19.99
C ASN A 380 -4.38 -26.53 -20.16
N GLY A 381 -3.76 -27.44 -19.42
CA GLY A 381 -2.35 -27.75 -19.56
C GLY A 381 -1.40 -26.75 -18.93
N VAL A 382 -0.12 -26.97 -19.25
CA VAL A 382 1.02 -26.23 -18.74
C VAL A 382 1.88 -25.80 -19.91
N THR A 383 2.11 -24.50 -20.03
CA THR A 383 2.83 -23.91 -21.15
C THR A 383 4.09 -23.20 -20.68
N ARG A 384 5.13 -23.26 -21.50
CA ARG A 384 6.32 -22.44 -21.30
C ARG A 384 6.02 -21.03 -21.80
N VAL A 385 6.18 -20.04 -20.93
CA VAL A 385 6.06 -18.64 -21.32
C VAL A 385 7.43 -17.99 -21.16
N ARG A 386 7.86 -17.29 -22.21
CA ARG A 386 9.12 -16.56 -22.19
C ARG A 386 8.84 -15.08 -22.04
N PHE A 387 9.38 -14.51 -20.99
CA PHE A 387 9.24 -13.12 -20.65
C PHE A 387 10.60 -12.44 -20.78
N GLN A 388 10.87 -11.95 -21.99
CA GLN A 388 12.19 -11.48 -22.43
C GLN A 388 13.31 -12.50 -22.15
N GLN A 389 14.06 -12.32 -21.05
CA GLN A 389 15.19 -13.16 -20.66
C GLN A 389 14.83 -14.27 -19.66
N GLN A 390 13.67 -14.21 -19.00
CA GLN A 390 13.25 -15.22 -18.02
C GLN A 390 12.24 -16.20 -18.63
N ALA A 391 12.54 -17.49 -18.52
CA ALA A 391 11.61 -18.55 -18.86
C ALA A 391 10.79 -18.92 -17.61
N CYS A 392 9.47 -18.88 -17.75
CA CYS A 392 8.51 -19.20 -16.71
C CYS A 392 7.57 -20.29 -17.20
N ILE A 393 6.82 -20.86 -16.27
CA ILE A 393 5.76 -21.82 -16.57
C ILE A 393 4.42 -21.18 -16.23
N ARG A 394 3.45 -21.31 -17.14
CA ARG A 394 2.05 -20.92 -16.92
C ARG A 394 1.20 -22.18 -16.84
N LEU A 395 0.58 -22.36 -15.69
CA LEU A 395 -0.41 -23.40 -15.41
C LEU A 395 -1.79 -22.84 -15.74
N CYS A 396 -2.56 -23.54 -16.57
CA CYS A 396 -3.84 -23.07 -17.11
C CYS A 396 -5.00 -23.97 -16.68
N GLY A 397 -6.13 -23.36 -16.31
CA GLY A 397 -7.34 -24.08 -15.91
C GLY A 397 -7.20 -24.82 -14.57
N LEU A 398 -6.58 -24.18 -13.58
CA LEU A 398 -6.46 -24.69 -12.22
C LEU A 398 -7.85 -24.96 -11.63
N SER A 399 -8.12 -26.23 -11.35
CA SER A 399 -9.38 -26.67 -10.75
C SER A 399 -9.22 -26.75 -9.24
N ARG A 400 -10.01 -25.97 -8.50
CA ARG A 400 -10.04 -26.03 -7.04
C ARG A 400 -10.93 -27.20 -6.59
N SER A 401 -10.39 -28.12 -5.79
CA SER A 401 -11.15 -29.26 -5.26
C SER A 401 -12.27 -28.76 -4.32
N SER A 402 -13.54 -28.97 -4.71
CA SER A 402 -14.72 -28.46 -3.97
C SER A 402 -14.92 -29.10 -2.59
N ASN A 403 -14.24 -30.20 -2.29
CA ASN A 403 -14.49 -31.02 -1.11
C ASN A 403 -13.82 -30.50 0.17
N GLN A 404 -12.87 -29.57 0.08
CA GLN A 404 -12.17 -29.04 1.27
C GLN A 404 -12.89 -27.88 1.97
N LEU A 405 -13.93 -27.28 1.36
CA LEU A 405 -14.74 -26.23 1.98
C LEU A 405 -15.54 -26.69 3.23
N LYS A 406 -15.58 -27.99 3.52
CA LYS A 406 -16.44 -28.57 4.57
C LYS A 406 -15.70 -29.23 5.73
N GLY A 407 -14.39 -29.46 5.64
CA GLY A 407 -13.68 -30.30 6.61
C GLY A 407 -12.42 -29.65 7.14
N LYS A 408 -12.46 -29.20 8.40
CA LYS A 408 -11.32 -28.81 9.25
C LYS A 408 -10.69 -27.43 9.01
N LEU A 409 -11.42 -26.33 9.27
CA LEU A 409 -10.77 -25.05 9.58
C LEU A 409 -11.34 -24.50 10.90
N ASN A 410 -10.60 -24.76 11.97
CA ASN A 410 -10.78 -24.09 13.24
C ASN A 410 -10.62 -22.58 13.02
N SER A 411 -11.59 -21.83 13.55
CA SER A 411 -11.83 -20.39 13.72
C SER A 411 -10.82 -19.28 13.29
N GLU A 412 -9.56 -19.54 12.95
CA GLU A 412 -8.56 -18.48 12.64
C GLU A 412 -8.17 -18.37 11.16
N HIS A 413 -8.39 -19.41 10.35
CA HIS A 413 -7.99 -19.45 8.93
C HIS A 413 -9.06 -18.94 7.93
N ARG A 414 -10.07 -18.21 8.39
CA ARG A 414 -11.15 -17.68 7.51
C ARG A 414 -10.66 -16.71 6.42
N LEU A 415 -9.41 -16.26 6.47
CA LEU A 415 -8.76 -15.42 5.45
C LEU A 415 -8.37 -16.21 4.18
N GLU A 416 -8.31 -17.55 4.23
CA GLU A 416 -7.89 -18.43 3.13
C GLU A 416 -8.98 -18.68 2.06
N GLU A 417 -10.19 -18.14 2.24
CA GLU A 417 -11.27 -18.26 1.25
C GLU A 417 -11.10 -17.31 0.05
N ILE A 418 -10.31 -16.23 0.21
CA ILE A 418 -10.13 -15.19 -0.83
C ILE A 418 -8.90 -15.53 -1.67
N VAL A 419 -9.12 -15.96 -2.92
CA VAL A 419 -8.04 -16.22 -3.88
C VAL A 419 -7.58 -14.91 -4.50
N THR A 420 -6.32 -14.53 -4.26
CA THR A 420 -5.72 -13.34 -4.89
C THR A 420 -5.12 -13.71 -6.25
N PRO A 421 -5.62 -13.19 -7.38
CA PRO A 421 -4.99 -13.39 -8.69
C PRO A 421 -3.59 -12.81 -8.74
N GLN A 422 -2.72 -13.38 -9.59
CA GLN A 422 -1.43 -12.75 -9.85
C GLN A 422 -1.62 -11.50 -10.72
N LEU A 423 -0.78 -10.50 -10.51
CA LEU A 423 -0.76 -9.26 -11.26
C LEU A 423 0.57 -9.12 -11.96
N LEU A 424 0.58 -9.08 -13.29
CA LEU A 424 1.80 -8.87 -14.06
C LEU A 424 2.00 -7.38 -14.32
N ILE A 425 3.10 -6.83 -13.80
CA ILE A 425 3.48 -5.44 -13.99
C ILE A 425 4.66 -5.35 -14.94
N HIS A 426 4.39 -4.75 -16.10
CA HIS A 426 5.36 -4.44 -17.11
C HIS A 426 6.07 -3.12 -16.80
N ALA A 427 7.40 -3.13 -16.77
CA ALA A 427 8.19 -1.92 -16.57
C ALA A 427 9.58 -2.05 -17.20
N PRO A 428 10.18 -0.93 -17.65
CA PRO A 428 11.45 -0.97 -18.39
C PRO A 428 12.64 -1.31 -17.48
N THR A 429 12.55 -0.94 -16.20
CA THR A 429 13.60 -1.18 -15.21
C THR A 429 12.99 -1.61 -13.87
N LYS A 430 13.82 -2.23 -13.02
CA LYS A 430 13.42 -2.56 -11.64
C LYS A 430 13.06 -1.31 -10.82
N GLY A 431 13.66 -0.16 -11.09
CA GLY A 431 13.34 1.10 -10.41
C GLY A 431 11.92 1.59 -10.74
N VAL A 432 11.57 1.59 -12.02
CA VAL A 432 10.20 1.95 -12.47
C VAL A 432 9.18 0.93 -11.98
N HIS A 433 9.50 -0.36 -11.99
CA HIS A 433 8.65 -1.38 -11.36
C HIS A 433 8.40 -1.09 -9.87
N LYS A 434 9.43 -0.70 -9.11
CA LYS A 434 9.28 -0.35 -7.69
C LYS A 434 8.32 0.83 -7.48
N GLN A 435 8.29 1.81 -8.40
CA GLN A 435 7.31 2.91 -8.37
C GLN A 435 5.89 2.41 -8.58
N TYR A 436 5.63 1.62 -9.63
CA TYR A 436 4.31 1.05 -9.89
C TYR A 436 3.84 0.12 -8.78
N TYR A 437 4.73 -0.74 -8.27
CA TYR A 437 4.46 -1.60 -7.13
C TYR A 437 4.05 -0.76 -5.90
N SER A 438 4.81 0.30 -5.60
CA SER A 438 4.50 1.19 -4.47
C SER A 438 3.17 1.93 -4.66
N ALA A 439 2.84 2.36 -5.88
CA ALA A 439 1.56 2.97 -6.22
C ALA A 439 0.37 1.99 -6.08
N ILE A 440 0.54 0.73 -6.48
CA ILE A 440 -0.47 -0.33 -6.31
C ILE A 440 -0.70 -0.61 -4.82
N VAL A 441 0.38 -0.77 -4.05
CA VAL A 441 0.29 -1.01 -2.60
C VAL A 441 -0.32 0.20 -1.89
N LYS A 442 0.06 1.43 -2.28
CA LYS A 442 -0.56 2.68 -1.80
C LYS A 442 -2.07 2.68 -2.06
N SER A 443 -2.48 2.32 -3.28
CA SER A 443 -3.90 2.24 -3.66
C SER A 443 -4.66 1.25 -2.78
N LEU A 444 -4.13 0.05 -2.55
CA LEU A 444 -4.75 -0.94 -1.66
C LEU A 444 -4.84 -0.43 -0.21
N ARG A 445 -3.83 0.29 0.29
CA ARG A 445 -3.87 0.89 1.65
C ARG A 445 -4.92 2.00 1.76
N VAL A 446 -5.04 2.85 0.73
CA VAL A 446 -6.07 3.89 0.66
C VAL A 446 -7.47 3.25 0.68
N LEU A 447 -7.71 2.24 -0.16
CA LEU A 447 -8.98 1.49 -0.16
C LEU A 447 -9.25 0.80 1.19
N ARG A 448 -8.22 0.22 1.82
CA ARG A 448 -8.34 -0.37 3.15
C ARG A 448 -8.78 0.66 4.19
N SER A 449 -8.18 1.86 4.18
CA SER A 449 -8.57 2.93 5.09
C SER A 449 -10.00 3.41 4.82
N TRP A 450 -10.42 3.44 3.56
CA TRP A 450 -11.75 3.89 3.18
C TRP A 450 -12.84 2.87 3.54
N TRP A 451 -12.57 1.58 3.35
CA TRP A 451 -13.51 0.49 3.59
C TRP A 451 -13.51 -0.02 5.03
N GLU A 452 -12.70 0.56 5.91
CA GLU A 452 -12.65 0.14 7.30
C GLU A 452 -13.98 0.42 8.01
N PRO A 453 -14.63 -0.62 8.59
CA PRO A 453 -15.96 -0.48 9.15
C PRO A 453 -15.94 0.41 10.41
N VAL A 454 -16.70 1.51 10.38
CA VAL A 454 -16.88 2.42 11.53
C VAL A 454 -18.12 2.06 12.34
N ASP A 455 -19.21 1.67 11.66
CA ASP A 455 -20.47 1.26 12.27
C ASP A 455 -20.93 -0.13 11.80
N ASN A 456 -21.92 -0.70 12.48
CA ASN A 456 -22.64 -1.89 12.00
C ASN A 456 -23.54 -1.58 10.78
N SER A 457 -23.58 -0.34 10.28
CA SER A 457 -24.32 0.02 9.07
C SER A 457 -23.69 -0.65 7.85
N VAL A 458 -24.54 -1.18 6.98
CA VAL A 458 -24.19 -2.28 6.09
C VAL A 458 -23.70 -1.80 4.71
N SER A 459 -23.88 -0.52 4.36
CA SER A 459 -23.96 -0.14 2.94
C SER A 459 -23.47 1.25 2.53
N VAL A 460 -22.86 2.06 3.41
CA VAL A 460 -22.41 3.42 3.04
C VAL A 460 -20.99 3.68 3.54
N LEU A 461 -20.17 4.26 2.66
CA LEU A 461 -18.83 4.74 2.96
C LEU A 461 -18.81 6.26 2.90
N TYR A 462 -17.89 6.88 3.64
CA TYR A 462 -17.77 8.34 3.67
C TYR A 462 -16.49 8.81 3.00
N SER A 463 -16.62 9.85 2.19
CA SER A 463 -15.53 10.58 1.54
C SER A 463 -15.59 12.06 1.92
N CYS A 464 -14.57 12.83 1.56
CA CYS A 464 -14.51 14.28 1.70
C CYS A 464 -13.93 14.92 0.44
N ARG A 465 -14.05 16.24 0.36
CA ARG A 465 -13.49 17.06 -0.72
C ARG A 465 -11.97 17.17 -0.58
N GLY A 466 -11.24 16.99 -1.68
CA GLY A 466 -9.79 17.19 -1.71
C GLY A 466 -9.38 18.63 -1.97
N GLY A 467 -8.14 18.83 -2.45
CA GLY A 467 -7.65 20.15 -2.90
C GLY A 467 -7.53 21.20 -1.78
N GLY A 468 -7.47 20.79 -0.52
CA GLY A 468 -7.44 21.70 0.62
C GLY A 468 -8.82 22.16 1.11
N ALA A 469 -9.92 21.78 0.45
CA ALA A 469 -11.25 22.29 0.80
C ALA A 469 -11.69 21.86 2.20
N THR A 470 -11.44 20.59 2.55
CA THR A 470 -11.80 20.06 3.87
C THR A 470 -10.95 20.68 4.97
N GLU A 471 -9.65 20.87 4.71
CA GLU A 471 -8.69 21.51 5.61
C GLU A 471 -9.07 22.97 5.87
N LEU A 472 -9.48 23.71 4.83
CA LEU A 472 -9.97 25.09 4.95
C LEU A 472 -11.27 25.15 5.76
N ALA A 473 -12.23 24.26 5.50
CA ALA A 473 -13.49 24.22 6.25
C ALA A 473 -13.28 23.94 7.74
N ILE A 474 -12.39 23.00 8.08
CA ILE A 474 -12.02 22.70 9.47
C ILE A 474 -11.28 23.89 10.09
N ALA A 475 -10.39 24.56 9.34
CA ALA A 475 -9.71 25.76 9.81
C ALA A 475 -10.68 26.92 10.10
N GLN A 476 -11.75 27.06 9.32
CA GLN A 476 -12.82 28.03 9.57
C GLN A 476 -13.57 27.68 10.86
N TRP A 477 -14.00 26.42 11.01
CA TRP A 477 -14.67 25.94 12.22
C TRP A 477 -13.83 26.16 13.49
N LEU A 478 -12.52 25.92 13.43
CA LEU A 478 -11.62 26.15 14.56
C LEU A 478 -11.54 27.63 14.99
N ARG A 479 -11.75 28.56 14.04
CA ARG A 479 -11.74 30.02 14.27
C ARG A 479 -13.08 30.57 14.72
N GLU A 480 -14.16 29.82 14.57
CA GLU A 480 -15.46 30.20 15.10
C GLU A 480 -15.42 30.13 16.64
N GLU A 481 -16.08 31.09 17.29
CA GLU A 481 -16.20 31.12 18.75
C GLU A 481 -17.03 29.91 19.19
N SER A 482 -16.42 29.04 19.99
CA SER A 482 -17.06 27.85 20.53
C SER A 482 -17.37 28.07 22.02
N GLU A 483 -18.61 27.76 22.45
CA GLU A 483 -19.03 27.74 23.86
C GLU A 483 -18.44 26.53 24.63
N THR A 484 -17.26 26.06 24.25
CA THR A 484 -16.64 24.88 24.86
C THR A 484 -16.13 25.14 26.28
N ILE A 485 -16.50 24.24 27.19
CA ILE A 485 -15.99 24.16 28.56
C ILE A 485 -14.62 23.48 28.53
N SER A 486 -13.55 24.27 28.38
CA SER A 486 -12.16 23.80 28.54
C SER A 486 -11.65 24.07 29.96
N SER A 487 -10.73 23.23 30.45
CA SER A 487 -10.06 23.45 31.74
C SER A 487 -9.15 24.68 31.75
N ASP A 488 -8.68 25.12 30.57
CA ASP A 488 -7.85 26.30 30.37
C ASP A 488 -8.25 27.02 29.07
N PRO A 489 -9.29 27.86 29.11
CA PRO A 489 -9.87 28.48 27.91
C PRO A 489 -8.88 29.28 27.06
N VAL A 490 -7.86 29.88 27.70
CA VAL A 490 -6.84 30.68 27.00
C VAL A 490 -5.94 29.78 26.17
N MET A 491 -5.40 28.72 26.77
CA MET A 491 -4.52 27.78 26.07
C MET A 491 -5.28 26.95 25.03
N PHE A 492 -6.56 26.68 25.29
CA PHE A 492 -7.44 26.00 24.34
C PHE A 492 -7.72 26.83 23.09
N SER A 493 -8.10 28.11 23.28
CA SER A 493 -8.26 29.07 22.18
C SER A 493 -6.96 29.20 21.37
N LEU A 494 -5.82 29.26 22.06
CA LEU A 494 -4.51 29.29 21.41
C LEU A 494 -4.22 28.03 20.59
N ALA A 495 -4.51 26.84 21.12
CA ALA A 495 -4.33 25.58 20.39
C ALA A 495 -5.20 25.54 19.12
N ARG A 496 -6.47 25.98 19.21
CA ARG A 496 -7.38 26.12 18.07
C ARG A 496 -6.83 27.08 17.02
N GLU A 497 -6.35 28.24 17.44
CA GLU A 497 -5.77 29.26 16.54
C GLU A 497 -4.53 28.73 15.81
N ILE A 498 -3.60 28.10 16.54
CA ILE A 498 -2.36 27.54 15.97
C ILE A 498 -2.71 26.44 14.96
N PHE A 499 -3.61 25.53 15.31
CA PHE A 499 -3.98 24.42 14.45
C PHE A 499 -4.75 24.88 13.20
N ALA A 500 -5.66 25.85 13.35
CA ALA A 500 -6.33 26.50 12.22
C ALA A 500 -5.34 27.18 11.27
N HIS A 501 -4.24 27.73 11.80
CA HIS A 501 -3.18 28.29 10.97
C HIS A 501 -2.35 27.23 10.27
N ALA A 502 -2.03 26.12 10.93
CA ALA A 502 -1.30 25.01 10.32
C ALA A 502 -2.06 24.43 9.12
N LEU A 503 -3.38 24.25 9.25
CA LEU A 503 -4.24 23.80 8.14
C LEU A 503 -4.19 24.74 6.93
N VAL A 504 -4.34 26.06 7.15
CA VAL A 504 -4.25 27.05 6.07
C VAL A 504 -2.86 27.10 5.44
N GLU A 505 -1.81 26.89 6.23
CA GLU A 505 -0.43 26.89 5.77
C GLU A 505 -0.15 25.75 4.79
N ILE A 506 -0.70 24.55 5.04
CA ILE A 506 -0.59 23.44 4.11
C ILE A 506 -1.30 23.70 2.79
N VAL A 507 -2.49 24.27 2.84
CA VAL A 507 -3.22 24.63 1.62
C VAL A 507 -2.46 25.70 0.83
N SER A 508 -1.74 26.59 1.52
CA SER A 508 -0.80 27.52 0.87
C SER A 508 0.36 26.79 0.20
N VAL A 509 0.97 25.79 0.85
CA VAL A 509 2.04 24.97 0.23
C VAL A 509 1.52 24.27 -1.02
N LEU A 510 0.32 23.66 -0.94
CA LEU A 510 -0.33 23.03 -2.10
C LEU A 510 -0.49 24.03 -3.25
N ARG A 511 -1.09 25.20 -2.99
CA ARG A 511 -1.28 26.25 -3.99
C ARG A 511 0.04 26.69 -4.62
N ASN A 512 1.10 26.82 -3.84
CA ASN A 512 2.41 27.24 -4.36
C ASN A 512 2.94 26.22 -5.36
N ASN A 513 2.91 24.93 -5.02
CA ASN A 513 3.37 23.87 -5.92
C ASN A 513 2.47 23.75 -7.18
N LEU A 514 1.18 24.11 -7.08
CA LEU A 514 0.26 24.20 -8.22
C LEU A 514 0.49 25.42 -9.13
N THR A 515 1.11 26.50 -8.61
CA THR A 515 1.33 27.77 -9.34
C THR A 515 2.74 27.92 -9.91
N GLU A 516 3.75 27.34 -9.26
CA GLU A 516 5.13 27.34 -9.77
C GLU A 516 5.25 26.59 -11.11
N THR A 517 4.35 25.65 -11.39
CA THR A 517 4.26 24.97 -12.70
C THR A 517 3.64 25.83 -13.81
N SER A 518 2.92 26.90 -13.48
CA SER A 518 2.26 27.80 -14.44
C SER A 518 3.02 29.12 -14.68
N SER A 519 4.09 29.39 -13.93
CA SER A 519 4.93 30.59 -14.11
C SER A 519 6.40 30.25 -14.32
N SER A 520 6.86 30.31 -15.57
CA SER A 520 8.29 30.35 -15.87
C SER A 520 8.86 31.70 -15.44
N GLY A 521 9.31 31.82 -14.19
CA GLY A 521 9.94 33.06 -13.74
C GLY A 521 10.42 32.99 -12.29
N ASN A 522 11.73 33.19 -12.11
CA ASN A 522 12.38 33.46 -10.83
C ASN A 522 11.61 34.53 -10.04
N ASP A 523 10.81 34.12 -9.07
CA ASP A 523 10.26 35.01 -8.06
C ASP A 523 10.21 34.23 -6.74
N GLU A 524 11.32 34.25 -6.00
CA GLU A 524 11.35 33.96 -4.55
C GLU A 524 10.55 35.04 -3.79
N ARG A 525 9.26 35.18 -4.10
CA ARG A 525 8.38 36.13 -3.43
C ARG A 525 7.81 35.49 -2.18
N SER A 526 8.42 35.84 -1.05
CA SER A 526 7.86 35.90 0.30
C SER A 526 6.54 35.14 0.52
N VAL A 527 6.66 33.93 1.08
CA VAL A 527 5.57 33.09 1.63
C VAL A 527 4.58 33.90 2.51
N GLY A 528 5.04 35.01 3.10
CA GLY A 528 4.22 35.91 3.91
C GLY A 528 3.11 36.66 3.15
N ASN A 529 3.33 37.05 1.89
CA ASN A 529 2.34 37.83 1.13
C ASN A 529 1.16 36.99 0.62
N GLN A 530 1.40 35.73 0.26
CA GLN A 530 0.36 34.85 -0.30
C GLN A 530 -0.52 34.22 0.79
N ARG A 531 0.04 33.95 1.98
CA ARG A 531 -0.73 33.59 3.17
C ARG A 531 -1.74 34.68 3.52
N GLN A 532 -1.34 35.94 3.41
CA GLN A 532 -2.24 37.08 3.62
C GLN A 532 -3.35 37.10 2.56
N VAL A 533 -3.03 36.85 1.28
CA VAL A 533 -4.03 36.72 0.20
C VAL A 533 -5.04 35.60 0.44
N LEU A 534 -4.61 34.45 0.97
CA LEU A 534 -5.51 33.36 1.35
C LEU A 534 -6.42 33.73 2.54
N LEU A 535 -5.85 34.35 3.57
CA LEU A 535 -6.61 34.83 4.72
C LEU A 535 -7.60 35.95 4.34
N ASP A 536 -7.21 36.80 3.39
CA ASP A 536 -8.02 37.89 2.84
C ASP A 536 -9.11 37.35 1.88
N ALA A 537 -8.82 36.29 1.12
CA ALA A 537 -9.84 35.58 0.32
C ALA A 537 -10.87 34.88 1.21
N LEU A 538 -10.42 34.22 2.29
CA LEU A 538 -11.30 33.59 3.28
C LEU A 538 -12.15 34.62 4.06
N SER A 539 -11.63 35.82 4.31
CA SER A 539 -12.40 36.89 4.95
C SER A 539 -13.37 37.58 3.99
N ASN A 540 -13.02 37.69 2.71
CA ASN A 540 -13.93 38.17 1.66
C ASN A 540 -15.07 37.18 1.35
N MET A 541 -14.82 35.86 1.44
CA MET A 541 -15.88 34.85 1.29
C MET A 541 -16.97 34.95 2.36
N LYS A 542 -16.62 35.31 3.61
CA LYS A 542 -17.60 35.56 4.68
C LYS A 542 -18.61 36.67 4.35
N LEU A 543 -18.26 37.62 3.47
CA LEU A 543 -19.15 38.72 3.07
C LEU A 543 -20.13 38.31 1.96
N THR A 544 -19.74 37.39 1.07
CA THR A 544 -20.59 36.87 -0.01
C THR A 544 -21.49 35.70 0.42
N ASP A 545 -21.04 34.84 1.34
CA ASP A 545 -21.81 33.67 1.81
C ASP A 545 -23.03 34.04 2.67
N GLN A 546 -23.08 35.25 3.23
CA GLN A 546 -24.30 35.75 3.87
C GLN A 546 -25.46 35.96 2.87
N GLN A 547 -25.21 35.91 1.55
CA GLN A 547 -26.21 36.16 0.51
C GLN A 547 -26.60 34.92 -0.33
N LYS A 548 -25.92 33.77 -0.20
CA LYS A 548 -26.26 32.53 -0.92
C LYS A 548 -26.37 31.35 0.04
N HIS A 549 -27.56 30.75 0.10
CA HIS A 549 -27.92 29.61 0.95
C HIS A 549 -27.25 28.26 0.57
N ALA A 550 -26.13 28.25 -0.15
CA ALA A 550 -25.35 27.04 -0.42
C ALA A 550 -23.97 27.20 0.23
N LYS A 551 -23.67 26.42 1.28
CA LYS A 551 -22.31 26.34 1.83
C LYS A 551 -21.43 25.68 0.76
N GLU A 552 -20.75 26.48 -0.05
CA GLU A 552 -19.81 25.98 -1.07
C GLU A 552 -18.46 25.71 -0.41
N TYR A 553 -18.12 24.43 -0.23
CA TYR A 553 -16.81 24.02 0.26
C TYR A 553 -15.81 23.99 -0.90
N THR A 554 -15.07 25.08 -1.07
CA THR A 554 -14.17 25.32 -2.19
C THR A 554 -12.72 24.95 -1.87
N GLY A 555 -11.98 24.49 -2.89
CA GLY A 555 -10.57 24.13 -2.80
C GLY A 555 -9.82 24.36 -4.11
N TYR A 556 -8.52 24.11 -4.11
CA TYR A 556 -7.66 24.28 -5.28
C TYR A 556 -7.66 23.03 -6.17
N ILE A 557 -7.96 23.22 -7.46
CA ILE A 557 -8.15 22.15 -8.43
C ILE A 557 -7.38 22.49 -9.70
N LEU A 558 -6.75 21.51 -10.31
CA LEU A 558 -6.25 21.62 -11.69
C LEU A 558 -7.36 21.13 -12.62
N ASP A 559 -7.94 22.06 -13.37
CA ASP A 559 -8.90 21.76 -14.42
C ASP A 559 -8.17 21.49 -15.74
N TYR A 560 -8.33 20.29 -16.27
CA TYR A 560 -7.75 19.84 -17.54
C TYR A 560 -8.76 19.93 -18.71
N SER A 561 -9.93 20.53 -18.49
CA SER A 561 -10.97 20.68 -19.50
C SER A 561 -10.56 21.59 -20.67
N GLN A 562 -9.61 22.50 -20.43
CA GLN A 562 -9.15 23.44 -21.43
C GLN A 562 -8.14 22.79 -22.38
N VAL A 563 -8.54 22.68 -23.65
CA VAL A 563 -7.69 22.19 -24.74
C VAL A 563 -7.36 23.36 -25.66
N ILE A 564 -6.07 23.63 -25.84
CA ILE A 564 -5.59 24.58 -26.83
C ILE A 564 -5.20 23.82 -28.09
N GLU A 565 -5.85 24.15 -29.20
CA GLU A 565 -5.47 23.65 -30.52
C GLU A 565 -4.16 24.30 -30.95
N THR A 566 -3.10 23.50 -31.11
CA THR A 566 -1.82 23.96 -31.65
C THR A 566 -1.53 23.31 -33.00
N PRO A 567 -0.60 23.86 -33.81
CA PRO A 567 -0.19 23.23 -35.07
C PRO A 567 0.39 21.82 -34.91
N ALA A 568 0.83 21.44 -33.71
CA ALA A 568 1.33 20.11 -33.37
C ALA A 568 0.24 19.15 -32.83
N GLY A 569 -1.01 19.63 -32.69
CA GLY A 569 -2.14 18.91 -32.12
C GLY A 569 -2.74 19.62 -30.89
N PRO A 570 -3.86 19.11 -30.36
CA PRO A 570 -4.47 19.62 -29.14
C PRO A 570 -3.53 19.42 -27.95
N ILE A 571 -3.28 20.48 -27.18
CA ILE A 571 -2.52 20.45 -25.93
C ILE A 571 -3.50 20.77 -24.79
N GLN A 572 -3.62 19.87 -23.82
CA GLN A 572 -4.32 20.15 -22.58
C GLN A 572 -3.44 21.05 -21.71
N ILE A 573 -3.99 22.21 -21.32
CA ILE A 573 -3.31 23.11 -20.39
C ILE A 573 -4.11 23.10 -19.09
N PRO A 574 -3.52 22.60 -17.98
CA PRO A 574 -4.20 22.64 -16.71
C PRO A 574 -4.35 24.08 -16.21
N GLU A 575 -5.58 24.47 -15.90
CA GLU A 575 -5.89 25.75 -15.25
C GLU A 575 -6.08 25.53 -13.74
N LEU A 576 -5.48 26.38 -12.91
CA LEU A 576 -5.70 26.35 -11.46
C LEU A 576 -6.99 27.09 -11.13
N VAL A 577 -8.01 26.36 -10.71
CA VAL A 577 -9.34 26.87 -10.34
C VAL A 577 -9.58 26.72 -8.84
N PHE A 578 -10.37 27.63 -8.26
CA PHE A 578 -10.84 27.56 -6.88
C PHE A 578 -12.36 27.32 -6.85
N ASP A 579 -12.78 26.06 -6.73
CA ASP A 579 -14.18 25.61 -6.90
C ASP A 579 -14.46 24.35 -6.04
N ASP A 580 -15.65 23.74 -6.11
CA ASP A 580 -16.01 22.49 -5.41
C ASP A 580 -15.24 21.29 -6.00
N PRO A 581 -14.32 20.65 -5.23
CA PRO A 581 -13.52 19.51 -5.69
C PRO A 581 -14.35 18.31 -6.14
N THR A 582 -15.58 18.15 -5.64
CA THR A 582 -16.44 17.03 -6.04
C THR A 582 -16.85 17.07 -7.51
N ALA A 583 -17.01 18.26 -8.09
CA ALA A 583 -17.37 18.43 -9.49
C ALA A 583 -16.30 17.89 -10.45
N PHE A 584 -15.05 17.82 -9.97
CA PHE A 584 -13.87 17.36 -10.71
C PHE A 584 -13.40 15.97 -10.27
N GLY A 585 -14.19 15.26 -9.45
CA GLY A 585 -13.82 13.96 -8.90
C GLY A 585 -12.64 13.99 -7.93
N LEU A 586 -12.27 15.15 -7.38
CA LEU A 586 -11.19 15.28 -6.42
C LEU A 586 -11.71 15.03 -5.00
N VAL A 587 -11.74 13.75 -4.61
CA VAL A 587 -12.25 13.28 -3.33
C VAL A 587 -11.27 12.37 -2.61
N HIS A 588 -11.32 12.37 -1.27
CA HIS A 588 -10.50 11.52 -0.42
C HIS A 588 -11.37 10.71 0.55
N PRO A 589 -10.86 9.61 1.13
CA PRO A 589 -11.58 8.91 2.20
C PRO A 589 -11.80 9.85 3.40
N TRP A 590 -13.00 9.87 3.98
CA TRP A 590 -13.26 10.67 5.19
C TRP A 590 -12.30 10.32 6.33
N ARG A 591 -12.03 9.03 6.49
CA ARG A 591 -11.10 8.52 7.48
C ARG A 591 -9.67 9.05 7.33
N ARG A 592 -9.26 9.42 6.10
CA ARG A 592 -7.95 10.02 5.84
C ARG A 592 -7.78 11.29 6.65
N ILE A 593 -8.72 12.24 6.53
CA ILE A 593 -8.62 13.52 7.23
C ILE A 593 -8.85 13.35 8.74
N ASP A 594 -9.87 12.58 9.14
CA ASP A 594 -10.20 12.35 10.54
C ASP A 594 -9.02 11.77 11.34
N THR A 595 -8.46 10.66 10.86
CA THR A 595 -7.31 10.02 11.50
C THR A 595 -6.04 10.87 11.40
N LEU A 596 -5.80 11.56 10.28
CA LEU A 596 -4.64 12.44 10.12
C LEU A 596 -4.62 13.53 11.18
N LEU A 597 -5.73 14.28 11.32
CA LEU A 597 -5.81 15.38 12.29
C LEU A 597 -5.70 14.87 13.73
N PHE A 598 -6.32 13.72 14.04
CA PHE A 598 -6.16 13.06 15.33
C PHE A 598 -4.68 12.75 15.64
N LEU A 599 -3.96 12.14 14.69
CA LEU A 599 -2.56 11.76 14.87
C LEU A 599 -1.64 12.98 14.96
N VAL A 600 -1.91 14.06 14.23
CA VAL A 600 -1.15 15.31 14.35
C VAL A 600 -1.34 15.92 15.74
N LEU A 601 -2.58 16.07 16.21
CA LEU A 601 -2.87 16.62 17.52
C LEU A 601 -2.28 15.75 18.65
N GLN A 602 -2.35 14.43 18.51
CA GLN A 602 -1.69 13.50 19.43
C GLN A 602 -0.16 13.66 19.41
N THR A 603 0.43 13.88 18.24
CA THR A 603 1.88 14.09 18.11
C THR A 603 2.29 15.41 18.74
N LEU A 604 1.55 16.50 18.53
CA LEU A 604 1.78 17.80 19.17
C LEU A 604 1.64 17.72 20.69
N GLU A 605 0.61 17.02 21.18
CA GLU A 605 0.44 16.71 22.62
C GLU A 605 1.69 16.02 23.18
N GLN A 606 2.21 14.99 22.49
CA GLN A 606 3.38 14.22 22.93
C GLN A 606 4.68 15.03 22.87
N LEU A 607 4.94 15.75 21.78
CA LEU A 607 6.15 16.56 21.60
C LEU A 607 6.27 17.63 22.68
N LEU A 608 5.16 18.29 23.02
CA LEU A 608 5.15 19.34 24.04
C LEU A 608 5.21 18.82 25.48
N ARG A 609 5.06 17.50 25.71
CA ARG A 609 5.34 16.85 27.01
C ARG A 609 6.81 16.54 27.23
N ILE A 610 7.63 16.57 26.18
CA ILE A 610 9.04 16.22 26.31
C ILE A 610 9.77 17.38 27.00
N ASP A 611 10.23 17.13 28.21
CA ASP A 611 10.99 18.10 28.99
C ASP A 611 12.44 18.21 28.51
N LYS A 612 13.06 17.06 28.21
CA LYS A 612 14.47 16.97 27.80
C LYS A 612 14.74 15.73 26.96
N VAL A 613 15.60 15.87 25.95
CA VAL A 613 16.16 14.77 25.15
C VAL A 613 17.58 14.51 25.64
N PHE A 614 17.91 13.25 25.92
CA PHE A 614 19.26 12.85 26.32
C PHE A 614 19.94 12.16 25.13
N PRO A 615 20.98 12.76 24.53
CA PRO A 615 21.73 12.09 23.48
C PRO A 615 22.45 10.87 24.06
N LYS A 616 22.55 9.79 23.28
CA LYS A 616 23.42 8.66 23.65
C LYS A 616 24.86 9.17 23.69
N THR A 617 25.52 9.06 24.84
CA THR A 617 26.95 9.29 24.97
C THR A 617 27.71 8.22 24.17
N PRO A 618 28.71 8.59 23.36
CA PRO A 618 29.56 7.63 22.65
C PRO A 618 30.53 6.97 23.64
N ALA A 619 30.03 6.10 24.52
CA ALA A 619 30.84 5.34 25.47
C ALA A 619 30.89 3.83 25.18
N ASP A 620 30.12 3.32 24.20
CA ASP A 620 30.00 1.87 23.92
C ASP A 620 30.33 1.47 22.47
N LYS A 621 30.99 2.32 21.68
CA LYS A 621 31.55 1.91 20.37
C LYS A 621 32.98 1.34 20.46
N THR A 622 33.51 1.16 21.67
CA THR A 622 34.79 0.47 21.94
C THR A 622 34.58 -0.67 22.92
N LYS A 623 33.92 -1.75 22.47
CA LYS A 623 34.15 -3.12 22.95
C LYS A 623 33.96 -4.10 21.80
#